data_AF-A0A257JEQ9-F1
#
_entry.id   AF-A0A257JEQ9-F1
#
_cell.length_a   1.000
_cell.length_b   1.000
_cell.length_c   1.000
_cell.angle_alpha   90.00
_cell.angle_beta   90.00
_cell.angle_gamma   90.00
#
_symmetry.space_group_name_H-M   'P 1'
#
loop_
_entity.id
_entity.type
_entity.pdbx_description
1 polymer ?
#
loop_
_entity_poly.entity_id
_entity_poly.type
_entity_poly.pdbx_seq_one_letter_code
_entity_poly.pdbx_strand_id
1 'polypeptide(L)' 'MTLSIRTATHADIGLIAQFIRALADYEKLLHEVRFDEAVLAEKLFGVRP' A
#
# COMPACT_ATOMS: atom_id res chain seq x y z
N MET A 1 -20.92 13.56 6.80
CA MET A 1 -19.92 12.47 6.76
C MET A 1 -18.68 12.94 7.49
N THR A 2 -18.16 12.15 8.42
CA THR A 2 -16.92 12.44 9.14
C THR A 2 -15.79 11.57 8.59
N LEU A 3 -14.64 12.17 8.31
CA LEU A 3 -13.44 11.45 7.91
C LEU A 3 -12.62 11.13 9.16
N SER A 4 -12.01 9.94 9.19
CA SER A 4 -11.13 9.51 10.27
C SER A 4 -9.78 9.10 9.69
N ILE A 5 -8.71 9.57 10.31
CA ILE A 5 -7.34 9.25 9.96
C ILE A 5 -6.73 8.53 11.16
N ARG A 6 -6.09 7.40 10.90
CA ARG A 6 -5.39 6.59 11.90
C ARG A 6 -4.09 6.05 11.32
N THR A 7 -3.18 5.65 12.20
CA THR A 7 -1.98 4.92 11.80
C THR A 7 -2.37 3.58 11.15
N ALA A 8 -1.69 3.24 10.06
CA ALA A 8 -1.84 1.95 9.40
C ALA A 8 -1.25 0.82 10.26
N THR A 9 -1.81 -0.38 10.11
CA THR A 9 -1.39 -1.61 10.78
C THR A 9 -1.13 -2.70 9.75
N HIS A 10 -0.54 -3.82 10.17
CA HIS A 10 -0.33 -4.98 9.30
C HIS A 10 -1.61 -5.48 8.59
N ALA A 11 -2.78 -5.32 9.23
CA ALA A 11 -4.05 -5.71 8.64
C ALA A 11 -4.46 -4.85 7.42
N ASP A 12 -3.83 -3.68 7.25
CA ASP A 12 -4.15 -2.74 6.18
C ASP A 12 -3.32 -2.97 4.91
N ILE A 13 -2.40 -3.94 4.89
CA ILE A 13 -1.48 -4.17 3.77
C ILE A 13 -2.21 -4.39 2.44
N GLY A 14 -3.27 -5.21 2.43
CA GLY A 14 -4.05 -5.43 1.22
C GLY A 14 -4.71 -4.14 0.69
N LEU A 15 -5.22 -3.29 1.60
CA LEU A 15 -5.84 -2.03 1.23
C LEU A 15 -4.80 -1.02 0.71
N ILE A 16 -3.63 -0.94 1.35
CA ILE A 16 -2.53 -0.08 0.91
C ILE A 16 -2.02 -0.53 -0.47
N ALA A 17 -1.82 -1.83 -0.68
CA ALA A 17 -1.45 -2.39 -1.97
C ALA A 17 -2.45 -2.04 -3.07
N GLN A 18 -3.75 -2.11 -2.75
CA GLN A 18 -4.82 -1.72 -3.67
C GLN A 18 -4.75 -0.22 -4.00
N PHE A 19 -4.56 0.65 -3.00
CA PHE A 19 -4.45 2.10 -3.24
C PHE A 19 -3.24 2.46 -4.10
N ILE A 20 -2.08 1.84 -3.86
CA ILE A 20 -0.89 2.07 -4.69
C ILE A 20 -1.15 1.63 -6.14
N ARG A 21 -1.76 0.45 -6.36
CA ARG A 21 -2.10 -0.01 -7.72
C ARG A 21 -3.12 0.88 -8.41
N ALA A 22 -4.16 1.32 -7.68
CA ALA A 22 -5.18 2.22 -8.22
C ALA A 22 -4.58 3.59 -8.61
N LEU A 23 -3.66 4.10 -7.79
CA LEU A 23 -2.92 5.33 -8.11
C LEU A 23 -2.04 5.14 -9.35
N ALA A 24 -1.28 4.05 -9.40
CA ALA A 24 -0.42 3.76 -10.55
C ALA A 24 -1.22 3.55 -11.85
N ASP A 25 -2.42 2.95 -11.78
CA ASP A 25 -3.32 2.83 -12.92
C ASP A 25 -3.81 4.20 -13.41
N TYR A 26 -4.23 5.07 -12.47
CA TYR A 26 -4.63 6.44 -12.78
C TYR A 26 -3.49 7.24 -13.43
N GLU A 27 -2.25 7.06 -12.96
CA GLU A 27 -1.05 7.70 -13.49
C GLU A 27 -0.49 7.03 -14.76
N LYS A 28 -1.10 5.93 -15.23
CA LYS A 28 -0.62 5.11 -16.37
C LYS A 28 0.77 4.49 -16.16
N LEU A 29 1.12 4.27 -14.90
CA LEU A 29 2.37 3.68 -14.42
C LEU A 29 2.15 2.32 -13.75
N LEU A 30 1.04 1.64 -14.00
CA LEU A 30 0.75 0.34 -13.37
C LEU A 30 1.86 -0.69 -13.62
N HIS A 31 2.57 -0.60 -14.75
CA HIS A 31 3.70 -1.44 -15.06
C HIS A 31 4.91 -1.21 -14.15
N GLU A 32 5.06 -0.06 -13.49
CA GLU A 32 6.13 0.18 -12.52
C GLU A 32 5.84 -0.46 -11.15
N VAL A 33 4.63 -0.95 -10.91
CA VAL A 33 4.27 -1.61 -9.66
C VAL A 33 4.80 -3.05 -9.66
N ARG A 34 5.95 -3.26 -9.00
CA ARG A 34 6.67 -4.56 -8.97
C ARG A 34 6.58 -5.33 -7.65
N PHE A 35 5.92 -4.80 -6.62
CA PHE A 35 5.87 -5.47 -5.32
C PHE A 35 4.78 -6.54 -5.24
N ASP A 36 5.04 -7.57 -4.44
CA ASP A 36 4.03 -8.43 -3.85
C ASP A 36 3.67 -7.96 -2.43
N GLU A 37 2.62 -8.55 -1.84
CA GLU A 37 2.14 -8.14 -0.51
C GLU A 37 3.13 -8.45 0.62
N ALA A 38 3.96 -9.49 0.48
CA ALA A 38 4.94 -9.85 1.50
C ALA A 38 6.09 -8.84 1.54
N VAL A 39 6.61 -8.44 0.37
CA VAL A 39 7.62 -7.39 0.24
C VAL A 39 7.06 -6.06 0.75
N LEU A 40 5.82 -5.72 0.42
CA LEU A 40 5.19 -4.49 0.91
C LEU A 40 5.05 -4.50 2.44
N ALA A 41 4.62 -5.63 3.03
CA ALA A 41 4.53 -5.78 4.47
C ALA A 41 5.89 -5.63 5.16
N GLU A 42 6.93 -6.25 4.62
CA GLU A 42 8.30 -6.12 5.14
C GLU A 42 8.80 -4.67 5.06
N LYS A 43 8.53 -3.96 3.96
CA LYS A 43 8.97 -2.58 3.79
C LYS A 43 8.23 -1.57 4.66
N LEU A 44 6.95 -1.80 4.95
CA LEU A 44 6.15 -0.87 5.76
C LEU A 44 6.18 -1.17 7.26
N PHE A 45 6.42 -2.43 7.64
CA PHE A 45 6.31 -2.87 9.03
C PHE A 45 7.42 -3.83 9.48
N GLY A 46 8.43 -4.08 8.66
CA GLY A 46 9.57 -4.92 9.02
C GLY A 46 10.52 -4.23 9.99
N VAL A 47 11.72 -4.82 10.15
CA VAL A 47 12.72 -4.36 11.13
C VAL A 47 13.25 -2.94 10.84
N ARG A 48 13.10 -2.47 9.59
CA ARG A 48 13.36 -1.10 9.16
C ARG A 48 12.22 -0.62 8.26
N PRO A 49 11.15 -0.08 8.85
CA PRO A 49 10.04 0.51 8.10
C PRO A 49 10.41 1.87 7.51
#